data_AF-A0A7R9WMF7-F1
#
_entry.id   AF-A0A7R9WMF7-F1
#
_cell.length_a   1.000
_cell.length_b   1.000
_cell.length_c   1.000
_cell.angle_alpha   90.00
_cell.angle_beta   90.00
_cell.angle_gamma   90.00
#
_symmetry.space_group_name_H-M   'P 1'
#
loop_
_entity.id
_entity.type
_entity.pdbx_description
1 polymer ?
#
loop_
_entity_poly.entity_id
_entity_poly.type
_entity_poly.pdbx_seq_one_letter_code
_entity_poly.pdbx_strand_id
1 'polypeptide(L)'
;PDHISMFGASPDGTPKKWEMLYMHGHNIGGCVPFYIDWHNSDHPTTKIPEVGGLKSLVVRAPGGHKAHELLKSVPGLTVEVGEPFLEFSFGSPEGTITFSGDAPSGVTFPGFGNDDDDDVGADGTAQFPGMPELLPTSTTKNGSDDDNGDDDDDDDDDDDDDDDDESADGSDDDSADDSDDEDD
;
A
#
# COMPACT_ATOMS: atom_id res chain seq x y z
N PRO A 1 11.26 5.77 6.95
CA PRO A 1 10.47 4.67 6.39
C PRO A 1 9.05 4.81 6.92
N ASP A 2 8.07 4.84 6.04
CA ASP A 2 6.68 5.06 6.44
C ASP A 2 5.93 3.74 6.51
N HIS A 3 4.96 3.67 7.43
CA HIS A 3 4.12 2.51 7.65
C HIS A 3 2.69 2.83 7.26
N ILE A 4 2.09 2.00 6.41
CA ILE A 4 0.69 2.10 6.02
C ILE A 4 -0.04 0.87 6.53
N SER A 5 -1.07 1.09 7.37
CA SER A 5 -1.99 0.03 7.79
C SER A 5 -3.02 -0.22 6.69
N MET A 6 -3.13 -1.47 6.27
CA MET A 6 -4.07 -1.91 5.25
C MET A 6 -5.10 -2.87 5.84
N PHE A 7 -6.32 -2.79 5.32
CA PHE A 7 -7.45 -3.61 5.76
C PHE A 7 -8.11 -4.29 4.57
N GLY A 8 -8.60 -5.50 4.79
CA GLY A 8 -9.41 -6.24 3.84
C GLY A 8 -10.36 -7.20 4.55
N ALA A 9 -11.15 -7.93 3.77
CA ALA A 9 -12.03 -8.97 4.29
C ALA A 9 -11.79 -10.29 3.55
N SER A 10 -11.85 -11.40 4.30
CA SER A 10 -11.95 -12.73 3.71
C SER A 10 -13.33 -12.95 3.08
N PRO A 11 -13.52 -13.98 2.23
CA PRO A 11 -14.82 -14.29 1.63
C PRO A 11 -15.94 -14.57 2.65
N ASP A 12 -15.58 -14.97 3.87
CA ASP A 12 -16.49 -15.18 5.00
C ASP A 12 -16.78 -13.90 5.81
N GLY A 13 -16.26 -12.75 5.38
CA GLY A 13 -16.41 -11.46 6.06
C GLY A 13 -15.40 -11.22 7.19
N THR A 14 -14.52 -12.17 7.51
CA THR A 14 -13.53 -12.01 8.57
C THR A 14 -12.54 -10.89 8.22
N PRO A 15 -12.35 -9.87 9.08
CA PRO A 15 -11.44 -8.76 8.80
C PRO A 15 -9.98 -9.24 8.81
N LYS A 16 -9.20 -8.66 7.92
CA LYS A 16 -7.75 -8.86 7.77
C LYS A 16 -7.04 -7.53 7.87
N LYS A 17 -5.90 -7.53 8.55
CA LYS A 17 -5.00 -6.39 8.68
C LYS A 17 -3.59 -6.82 8.31
N TRP A 18 -2.91 -5.99 7.53
CA TRP A 18 -1.48 -6.10 7.27
C TRP A 18 -0.86 -4.71 7.26
N GLU A 19 0.45 -4.64 7.41
CA GLU A 19 1.21 -3.38 7.40
C GLU A 19 2.20 -3.38 6.26
N MET A 20 2.32 -2.23 5.60
CA MET A 20 3.27 -2.05 4.52
C MET A 20 4.32 -1.03 4.93
N LEU A 21 5.58 -1.36 4.72
CA LEU A 21 6.72 -0.47 4.94
C LEU A 21 7.28 -0.01 3.60
N TYR A 22 7.29 1.31 3.41
CA TYR A 22 7.77 1.95 2.19
C TYR A 22 8.96 2.86 2.45
N MET A 23 9.83 2.94 1.46
CA MET A 23 10.87 3.97 1.36
C MET A 23 10.40 5.01 0.36
N HIS A 24 10.28 6.27 0.78
CA HIS A 24 9.92 7.39 -0.08
C HIS A 24 11.15 8.26 -0.38
N GLY A 25 11.04 9.16 -1.38
CA GLY A 25 12.05 10.18 -1.67
C GLY A 25 13.36 9.70 -2.32
N HIS A 26 13.40 8.47 -2.87
CA HIS A 26 14.62 7.88 -3.45
C HIS A 26 14.69 7.96 -4.99
N ASN A 27 13.67 8.46 -5.69
CA ASN A 27 13.66 8.78 -7.13
C ASN A 27 14.12 7.66 -8.10
N ILE A 28 13.97 6.38 -7.73
CA ILE A 28 14.29 5.23 -8.58
C ILE A 28 13.12 4.24 -8.70
N GLY A 29 11.91 4.74 -8.43
CA GLY A 29 10.63 4.05 -8.61
C GLY A 29 10.63 2.60 -8.11
N GLY A 30 10.20 1.69 -8.97
CA GLY A 30 9.98 0.27 -8.67
C GLY A 30 11.25 -0.57 -8.47
N CYS A 31 12.44 0.02 -8.50
CA CYS A 31 13.67 -0.68 -8.17
C CYS A 31 13.86 -0.89 -6.66
N VAL A 32 13.13 -0.15 -5.81
CA VAL A 32 13.21 -0.29 -4.35
C VAL A 32 12.04 -1.13 -3.85
N PRO A 33 12.30 -2.22 -3.10
CA PRO A 33 11.24 -3.05 -2.56
C PRO A 33 10.51 -2.31 -1.44
N PHE A 34 9.24 -2.66 -1.28
CA PHE A 34 8.50 -2.41 -0.06
C PHE A 34 8.32 -3.73 0.68
N TYR A 35 8.09 -3.65 1.98
CA TYR A 35 7.90 -4.82 2.82
C TYR A 35 6.46 -4.89 3.27
N ILE A 36 5.95 -6.11 3.43
CA ILE A 36 4.62 -6.37 3.96
C ILE A 36 4.77 -7.25 5.19
N ASP A 37 4.21 -6.79 6.31
CA ASP A 37 3.94 -7.61 7.48
C ASP A 37 2.47 -8.06 7.45
N TRP A 38 2.25 -9.34 7.21
CA TRP A 38 0.91 -9.92 7.13
C TRP A 38 0.26 -10.11 8.51
N HIS A 39 0.99 -9.95 9.62
CA HIS A 39 0.51 -10.22 10.97
C HIS A 39 -0.17 -11.61 11.05
N ASN A 40 -1.45 -11.63 11.45
CA ASN A 40 -2.26 -12.85 11.54
C ASN A 40 -3.09 -13.13 10.27
N SER A 41 -2.88 -12.37 9.19
CA SER A 41 -3.57 -12.57 7.92
C SER A 41 -2.88 -13.67 7.08
N ASP A 42 -3.66 -14.45 6.34
CA ASP A 42 -3.12 -15.42 5.38
C ASP A 42 -2.22 -14.72 4.35
N HIS A 43 -1.00 -15.23 4.15
CA HIS A 43 -0.17 -14.80 3.04
C HIS A 43 -0.87 -15.15 1.70
N PRO A 44 -0.93 -14.26 0.69
CA PRO A 44 -1.66 -14.50 -0.55
C PRO A 44 -1.24 -15.79 -1.28
N THR A 45 0.04 -16.16 -1.18
CA THR A 45 0.57 -17.39 -1.80
C THR A 45 -0.06 -18.67 -1.26
N THR A 46 -0.75 -18.64 -0.11
CA THR A 46 -1.48 -19.81 0.39
C THR A 46 -2.71 -20.18 -0.46
N LYS A 47 -3.22 -19.24 -1.25
CA LYS A 47 -4.45 -19.41 -2.06
C LYS A 47 -4.22 -19.24 -3.57
N ILE A 48 -3.06 -18.73 -3.98
CA ILE A 48 -2.74 -18.50 -5.39
C ILE A 48 -2.21 -19.81 -6.01
N PRO A 49 -2.71 -20.24 -7.19
CA PRO A 49 -2.17 -21.39 -7.90
C PRO A 49 -0.67 -21.21 -8.20
N GLU A 50 0.12 -22.25 -7.92
CA GLU A 50 1.54 -22.27 -8.31
C GLU A 50 1.66 -22.46 -9.82
N VAL A 51 2.08 -21.41 -10.52
CA VAL A 51 2.25 -21.42 -12.00
C VAL A 51 3.71 -21.59 -12.43
N GLY A 52 4.64 -21.67 -11.48
CA GLY A 52 6.06 -21.74 -11.76
C GLY A 52 6.95 -21.34 -10.59
N GLY A 53 8.26 -21.39 -10.82
CA GLY A 53 9.27 -20.95 -9.85
C GLY A 53 10.11 -19.80 -10.41
N LEU A 54 10.35 -18.78 -9.58
CA LEU A 54 11.26 -17.67 -9.90
C LEU A 54 12.66 -18.22 -10.23
N LYS A 55 13.25 -17.74 -11.33
CA LYS A 55 14.57 -18.18 -11.85
C LYS A 55 15.61 -17.08 -11.75
N SER A 56 15.25 -15.87 -12.13
CA SER A 56 16.10 -14.69 -11.99
C SER A 56 15.27 -13.49 -11.58
N LEU A 57 15.90 -12.60 -10.80
CA LEU A 57 15.44 -11.25 -10.54
C LEU A 57 16.68 -10.35 -10.66
N VAL A 58 16.62 -9.37 -11.56
CA VAL A 58 17.69 -8.42 -11.83
C VAL A 58 17.14 -7.01 -11.61
N VAL A 59 17.86 -6.23 -10.81
CA VAL A 59 17.56 -4.83 -10.58
C VAL A 59 18.79 -4.02 -10.98
N ARG A 60 18.60 -2.94 -11.74
CA ARG A 60 19.65 -1.97 -12.02
C ARG A 60 19.31 -0.65 -11.36
N ALA A 61 20.31 -0.03 -10.75
CA ALA A 61 20.18 1.29 -10.14
C ALA A 61 21.43 2.15 -10.38
N PRO A 62 21.32 3.50 -10.36
CA PRO A 62 22.47 4.39 -10.57
C PRO A 62 23.62 4.11 -9.61
N GLY A 63 24.85 4.39 -10.05
CA GLY A 63 26.05 4.19 -9.23
C GLY A 63 26.01 5.03 -7.95
N GLY A 64 26.38 4.44 -6.82
CA GLY A 64 26.37 5.11 -5.51
C GLY A 64 24.97 5.26 -4.88
N HIS A 65 23.92 4.74 -5.52
CA HIS A 65 22.57 4.76 -4.97
C HIS A 65 22.42 3.77 -3.78
N LYS A 66 21.66 4.16 -2.74
CA LYS A 66 21.43 3.32 -1.54
C LYS A 66 20.73 1.98 -1.80
N ALA A 67 20.06 1.86 -2.95
CA ALA A 67 19.47 0.59 -3.40
C ALA A 67 20.51 -0.53 -3.53
N HIS A 68 21.75 -0.21 -3.91
CA HIS A 68 22.82 -1.20 -3.96
C HIS A 68 23.08 -1.82 -2.59
N GLU A 69 23.06 -1.02 -1.52
CA GLU A 69 23.26 -1.50 -0.16
C GLU A 69 22.04 -2.27 0.36
N LEU A 70 20.85 -1.73 0.14
CA LEU A 70 19.58 -2.33 0.55
C LEU A 70 19.37 -3.72 -0.08
N LEU A 71 19.66 -3.83 -1.38
CA LEU A 71 19.36 -5.03 -2.16
C LEU A 71 20.47 -6.08 -2.08
N LYS A 72 21.69 -5.70 -1.68
CA LYS A 72 22.84 -6.62 -1.59
C LYS A 72 22.62 -7.79 -0.64
N SER A 73 21.78 -7.63 0.39
CA SER A 73 21.45 -8.71 1.33
C SER A 73 20.31 -9.62 0.85
N VAL A 74 19.66 -9.31 -0.27
CA VAL A 74 18.50 -10.09 -0.76
C VAL A 74 19.01 -11.30 -1.54
N PRO A 75 18.77 -12.54 -1.06
CA PRO A 75 19.22 -13.74 -1.74
C PRO A 75 18.45 -13.94 -3.06
N GLY A 76 19.15 -14.38 -4.10
CA GLY A 76 18.56 -14.65 -5.41
C GLY A 76 18.28 -13.41 -6.27
N LEU A 77 18.68 -12.22 -5.80
CA LEU A 77 18.60 -10.97 -6.54
C LEU A 77 19.98 -10.57 -7.09
N THR A 78 20.03 -10.23 -8.37
CA THR A 78 21.20 -9.63 -9.00
C THR A 78 21.02 -8.12 -9.05
N VAL A 79 22.02 -7.37 -8.56
CA VAL A 79 21.99 -5.90 -8.57
C VAL A 79 23.11 -5.38 -9.48
N GLU A 80 22.75 -4.53 -10.44
CA GLU A 80 23.64 -3.94 -11.43
C GLU A 80 23.70 -2.42 -11.32
N VAL A 81 24.82 -1.83 -11.74
CA VAL A 81 24.98 -0.37 -11.85
C VAL A 81 24.51 0.10 -13.23
N GLY A 82 23.66 1.13 -13.26
CA GLY A 82 23.25 1.85 -14.47
C GLY A 82 21.85 2.48 -14.34
N GLU A 83 21.21 2.78 -15.46
CA GLU A 83 19.86 3.35 -15.46
C GLU A 83 18.83 2.41 -14.80
N PRO A 84 17.79 2.94 -14.13
CA PRO A 84 16.77 2.12 -13.47
C PRO A 84 16.17 1.07 -14.39
N PHE A 85 16.22 -0.19 -13.97
CA PHE A 85 15.72 -1.33 -14.72
C PHE A 85 15.31 -2.46 -13.77
N LEU A 86 14.27 -3.20 -14.14
CA LEU A 86 13.80 -4.39 -13.44
C LEU A 86 13.57 -5.50 -14.46
N GLU A 87 14.10 -6.68 -14.21
CA GLU A 87 13.81 -7.90 -14.96
C GLU A 87 13.56 -9.04 -13.99
N PHE A 88 12.60 -9.90 -14.32
CA PHE A 88 12.47 -11.18 -13.67
C PHE A 88 12.07 -12.26 -14.65
N SER A 89 12.47 -13.49 -14.36
CA SER A 89 12.03 -14.66 -15.11
C SER A 89 11.52 -15.73 -14.18
N PHE A 90 10.50 -16.46 -14.62
CA PHE A 90 10.03 -17.66 -13.93
C PHE A 90 9.90 -18.81 -14.92
N GLY A 91 10.15 -20.02 -14.43
CA GLY A 91 9.93 -21.25 -15.17
C GLY A 91 8.51 -21.74 -14.95
N SER A 92 7.77 -21.96 -16.03
CA SER A 92 6.44 -22.58 -16.07
C SER A 92 6.49 -23.93 -16.81
N PRO A 93 5.41 -24.72 -16.81
CA PRO A 93 5.32 -25.93 -17.63
C PRO A 93 5.51 -25.68 -19.14
N GLU A 94 5.23 -24.47 -19.63
CA GLU A 94 5.35 -24.08 -21.03
C GLU A 94 6.73 -23.51 -21.39
N GLY A 95 7.64 -23.38 -20.42
CA GLY A 95 8.98 -22.85 -20.61
C GLY A 95 9.31 -21.69 -19.68
N THR A 96 10.34 -20.92 -20.03
CA THR A 96 10.74 -19.74 -19.24
C THR A 96 10.06 -18.50 -19.79
N ILE A 97 9.44 -17.73 -18.92
CA ILE A 97 8.81 -16.44 -19.25
C ILE A 97 9.62 -15.34 -18.55
N THR A 98 9.99 -14.31 -19.30
CA THR A 98 10.78 -13.16 -18.83
C THR A 98 10.00 -11.87 -19.02
N PHE A 99 9.99 -11.04 -17.98
CA PHE A 99 9.46 -9.69 -17.98
C PHE A 99 10.59 -8.72 -17.70
N SER A 100 10.60 -7.59 -18.40
CA SER A 100 11.54 -6.51 -18.15
C SER A 100 10.91 -5.15 -18.39
N GLY A 101 11.48 -4.13 -17.76
CA GLY A 101 11.07 -2.75 -17.93
C GLY A 101 12.20 -1.79 -17.59
N ASP A 102 12.38 -0.79 -18.45
CA ASP A 102 13.20 0.38 -18.18
C ASP A 102 12.39 1.38 -17.33
N ALA A 103 13.06 2.08 -16.41
CA ALA A 103 12.47 3.08 -15.53
C ALA A 103 11.16 2.62 -14.83
N PRO A 104 11.19 1.51 -14.07
CA PRO A 104 9.99 1.03 -13.38
C PRO A 104 9.48 2.11 -12.42
N SER A 105 8.20 2.47 -12.51
CA SER A 105 7.61 3.58 -11.73
C SER A 105 7.32 3.22 -10.27
N GLY A 106 7.16 1.94 -9.94
CA GLY A 106 6.85 1.49 -8.59
C GLY A 106 5.39 1.74 -8.20
N VAL A 107 5.13 1.81 -6.89
CA VAL A 107 3.79 2.11 -6.35
C VAL A 107 3.76 3.58 -5.93
N THR A 108 2.79 4.34 -6.44
CA THR A 108 2.54 5.72 -6.03
C THR A 108 1.29 5.77 -5.15
N PHE A 109 1.40 6.30 -3.94
CA PHE A 109 0.26 6.52 -3.06
C PHE A 109 -0.24 7.96 -3.17
N PRO A 110 -1.58 8.17 -3.28
CA PRO A 110 -2.15 9.50 -3.17
C PRO A 110 -1.72 10.18 -1.86
N GLY A 111 -1.28 11.44 -1.93
CA GLY A 111 -0.85 12.22 -0.76
C GLY A 111 0.62 12.07 -0.34
N PHE A 112 1.41 11.26 -1.05
CA PHE A 112 2.86 11.11 -0.83
C PHE A 112 3.70 11.55 -2.05
N GLY A 113 3.08 12.22 -3.03
CA GLY A 113 3.80 12.82 -4.16
C GLY A 113 4.67 13.98 -3.66
N ASN A 114 5.87 14.13 -4.24
CA ASN A 114 6.68 15.31 -3.99
C ASN A 114 5.93 16.53 -4.56
N ASP A 115 5.76 17.58 -3.76
CA ASP A 115 5.24 18.88 -4.22
C ASP A 115 6.16 19.58 -5.26
N ASP A 116 7.27 18.95 -5.64
CA ASP A 116 8.24 19.43 -6.63
C ASP A 116 8.07 18.80 -8.04
N ASP A 117 7.11 17.89 -8.24
CA ASP A 117 6.74 17.41 -9.57
C ASP A 117 5.72 18.36 -10.23
N ASP A 118 6.17 19.59 -10.53
CA ASP A 118 5.48 20.46 -11.48
C ASP A 118 5.48 19.79 -12.88
N ASP A 119 4.27 19.54 -13.39
CA ASP A 119 3.94 19.19 -14.78
C ASP A 119 4.13 17.73 -15.23
N VAL A 120 3.26 16.84 -14.72
CA VAL A 120 2.65 15.83 -15.59
C VAL A 120 1.13 15.86 -15.37
N GLY A 121 0.43 16.44 -16.34
CA GLY A 121 -1.01 16.71 -16.35
C GLY A 121 -1.88 15.78 -15.51
N ALA A 122 -2.43 16.35 -14.43
CA ALA A 122 -3.55 15.80 -13.68
C ALA A 122 -4.82 15.79 -14.55
N ASP A 123 -4.96 14.78 -15.40
CA ASP A 123 -6.26 14.31 -15.93
C ASP A 123 -6.33 12.77 -15.86
N GLY A 124 -5.87 12.24 -14.74
CA GLY A 124 -6.05 10.84 -14.40
C GLY A 124 -6.97 10.73 -13.21
N THR A 125 -8.29 10.93 -13.39
CA THR A 125 -9.22 10.34 -12.44
C THR A 125 -8.91 8.85 -12.43
N ALA A 126 -8.31 8.34 -11.37
CA ALA A 126 -8.11 6.91 -11.18
C ALA A 126 -9.50 6.26 -11.08
N GLN A 127 -10.06 5.90 -12.22
CA GLN A 127 -11.24 5.05 -12.29
C GLN A 127 -10.76 3.67 -11.89
N PHE A 128 -11.00 3.31 -10.62
CA PHE A 128 -11.01 1.91 -10.24
C PHE A 128 -11.90 1.18 -11.25
N PRO A 129 -11.42 0.11 -11.90
CA PRO A 129 -12.30 -0.69 -12.75
C PRO A 129 -13.50 -1.07 -11.90
N GLY A 130 -14.70 -0.74 -12.39
CA GLY A 130 -15.94 -1.06 -11.70
C GLY A 130 -15.90 -2.51 -11.25
N MET A 131 -16.22 -2.74 -9.97
CA MET A 131 -16.26 -4.05 -9.35
C MET A 131 -16.95 -5.04 -10.32
N PRO A 132 -16.30 -6.15 -10.71
CA PRO A 132 -16.89 -7.08 -11.66
C PRO A 132 -18.23 -7.57 -11.13
N GLU A 133 -19.24 -7.60 -12.01
CA GLU A 133 -20.59 -8.03 -11.69
C GLU A 133 -20.55 -9.43 -11.05
N LEU A 134 -20.97 -9.52 -9.80
CA LEU A 134 -21.02 -10.79 -9.07
C LEU A 134 -22.05 -11.68 -9.76
N LEU A 135 -21.62 -12.88 -10.18
CA LEU A 135 -22.53 -13.89 -10.70
C LEU A 135 -23.62 -14.17 -9.65
N PRO A 136 -24.90 -14.27 -10.05
CA PRO A 136 -25.99 -14.48 -9.10
C PRO A 136 -25.78 -15.81 -8.38
N THR A 137 -25.50 -15.74 -7.08
CA THR A 137 -25.63 -16.90 -6.21
C THR A 137 -27.13 -17.21 -6.13
N SER A 138 -27.53 -18.40 -6.56
CA SER A 138 -28.89 -18.89 -6.43
C SER A 138 -29.26 -19.03 -4.96
N THR A 139 -29.71 -17.93 -4.35
CA THR A 139 -30.40 -17.95 -3.06
C THR A 139 -31.81 -18.45 -3.32
N THR A 140 -32.05 -19.72 -3.02
CA THR A 140 -33.40 -20.26 -2.85
C THR A 140 -34.09 -19.45 -1.74
N LYS A 141 -34.91 -18.47 -2.13
CA LYS A 141 -35.78 -17.72 -1.22
C LYS A 141 -37.01 -18.57 -0.94
N ASN A 142 -37.07 -19.15 0.25
CA ASN A 142 -38.26 -19.74 0.84
C ASN A 142 -38.57 -18.94 2.11
N GLY A 143 -39.80 -18.42 2.23
CA GLY A 143 -40.26 -17.55 3.32
C GLY A 143 -40.55 -16.15 2.78
N SER A 144 -41.82 -15.77 2.55
CA SER A 144 -42.76 -15.22 3.55
C SER A 144 -42.10 -14.12 4.38
N ASP A 145 -42.46 -12.87 4.12
CA ASP A 145 -43.33 -12.12 5.03
C ASP A 145 -43.77 -10.80 4.38
N ASP A 146 -45.01 -10.45 4.67
CA ASP A 146 -45.72 -9.22 4.34
C ASP A 146 -45.05 -8.02 5.03
N ASP A 147 -44.93 -6.88 4.33
CA ASP A 147 -45.36 -5.58 4.85
C ASP A 147 -45.22 -4.50 3.76
N ASN A 148 -46.37 -3.92 3.40
CA ASN A 148 -46.50 -2.68 2.64
C ASN A 148 -46.88 -1.60 3.67
N GLY A 149 -45.97 -0.68 3.95
CA GLY A 149 -46.26 0.60 4.59
C GLY A 149 -45.35 1.63 3.91
N ASP A 150 -45.89 2.32 2.91
CA ASP A 150 -46.47 3.66 3.02
C ASP A 150 -45.41 4.69 3.46
N ASP A 151 -45.01 5.45 2.43
CA ASP A 151 -44.29 6.70 2.49
C ASP A 151 -45.08 7.70 3.35
N ASP A 152 -44.44 8.26 4.38
CA ASP A 152 -44.85 9.54 4.95
C ASP A 152 -43.59 10.42 5.03
N ASP A 153 -43.60 11.44 4.17
CA ASP A 153 -42.83 12.66 4.30
C ASP A 153 -43.14 13.32 5.65
N ASP A 154 -42.13 13.81 6.36
CA ASP A 154 -42.27 15.00 7.20
C ASP A 154 -40.93 15.74 7.19
N ASP A 155 -40.94 16.86 6.47
CA ASP A 155 -40.09 18.02 6.70
C ASP A 155 -40.22 18.45 8.17
N ASP A 156 -39.12 18.84 8.80
CA ASP A 156 -39.13 20.01 9.68
C ASP A 156 -37.69 20.51 9.87
N ASP A 157 -37.50 21.74 9.40
CA ASP A 157 -36.46 22.67 9.82
C ASP A 157 -36.38 22.75 11.35
N ASP A 158 -35.19 22.95 11.90
CA ASP A 158 -34.98 24.06 12.83
C ASP A 158 -33.48 24.23 13.13
N ASP A 159 -33.06 25.47 12.94
CA ASP A 159 -31.82 26.07 13.38
C ASP A 159 -31.58 25.83 14.87
N ASP A 160 -30.32 25.71 15.29
CA ASP A 160 -29.82 26.53 16.41
C ASP A 160 -28.28 26.47 16.47
N ASP A 161 -27.72 27.67 16.41
CA ASP A 161 -26.36 28.03 16.80
C ASP A 161 -26.09 27.59 18.26
N ASP A 162 -24.88 27.11 18.54
CA ASP A 162 -24.23 27.39 19.84
C ASP A 162 -22.71 27.31 19.67
N ASP A 163 -22.09 28.49 19.75
CA ASP A 163 -20.69 28.71 20.08
C ASP A 163 -20.38 28.10 21.46
N ASP A 164 -19.23 27.45 21.61
CA ASP A 164 -18.49 27.54 22.88
C ASP A 164 -16.97 27.35 22.68
N ASP A 165 -16.28 28.43 22.99
CA ASP A 165 -14.85 28.65 23.13
C ASP A 165 -14.40 28.16 24.51
N GLU A 166 -13.44 27.25 24.60
CA GLU A 166 -12.66 27.06 25.83
C GLU A 166 -11.19 26.76 25.49
N SER A 167 -10.37 27.78 25.79
CA SER A 167 -8.92 27.79 25.78
C SER A 167 -8.32 27.11 27.02
N ALA A 168 -7.25 26.32 26.88
CA ALA A 168 -6.26 26.03 27.93
C ALA A 168 -4.98 25.51 27.25
N ASP A 169 -3.88 26.27 27.16
CA ASP A 169 -2.88 26.53 28.21
C ASP A 169 -2.41 25.26 28.93
N GLY A 170 -1.12 24.94 28.78
CA GLY A 170 -0.53 23.74 29.36
C GLY A 170 0.97 23.61 29.11
N SER A 171 1.71 24.63 29.53
CA SER A 171 3.04 24.59 30.18
C SER A 171 4.17 23.70 29.65
N ASP A 172 5.29 24.40 29.41
CA ASP A 172 6.68 23.96 29.42
C ASP A 172 7.03 22.91 30.50
N ASP A 173 7.81 21.90 30.13
CA ASP A 173 8.69 21.16 31.04
C ASP A 173 10.10 21.17 30.48
N ASP A 174 10.88 22.14 30.97
CA ASP A 174 12.33 22.10 31.00
C ASP A 174 12.78 21.02 31.99
N SER A 175 13.44 19.99 31.50
CA SER A 175 14.33 19.17 32.32
C SER A 175 15.68 19.01 31.62
N ALA A 176 16.53 20.00 31.90
CA ALA A 176 17.99 19.86 31.88
C ALA A 176 18.43 19.13 33.16
N ASP A 177 19.20 18.06 32.99
CA ASP A 177 20.02 17.39 34.03
C ASP A 177 21.14 16.67 33.24
N ASP A 178 22.32 17.27 33.02
CA ASP A 178 23.45 17.52 33.94
C ASP A 178 24.33 16.27 34.17
N SER A 179 25.64 16.52 34.24
CA SER A 179 26.77 15.66 34.59
C SER A 179 27.19 14.56 33.63
N ASP A 180 28.48 14.22 33.48
CA ASP A 180 29.80 14.86 33.62
C ASP A 180 30.77 13.72 33.25
N ASP A 181 32.02 14.06 32.92
CA ASP A 181 33.24 13.27 33.13
C ASP A 181 33.26 11.72 32.99
N GLU A 182 34.14 11.23 32.11
CA GLU A 182 35.31 10.38 32.45
C GLU A 182 36.01 10.04 31.11
N ASP A 183 37.12 10.70 30.74
CA ASP A 183 38.53 10.43 31.09
C ASP A 183 39.08 9.07 30.59
N ASP A 184 40.26 9.18 29.95
CA ASP A 184 41.21 8.18 29.39
C ASP A 184 41.00 7.63 27.95
#